data_AF-A0A379ZG46-F1
#
_entry.id   AF-A0A379ZG46-F1
#
_cell.length_a   1.000
_cell.length_b   1.000
_cell.length_c   1.000
_cell.angle_alpha   90.00
_cell.angle_beta   90.00
_cell.angle_gamma   90.00
#
_symmetry.space_group_name_H-M   'P 1'
#
loop_
_entity.id
_entity.type
_entity.pdbx_description
1 polymer ?
#
loop_
_entity_poly.entity_id
_entity_poly.type
_entity_poly.pdbx_seq_one_letter_code
_entity_poly.pdbx_strand_id
1 'polypeptide(L)'
;MSDVGLDWVGMQGIALPLELAGKPLMAKVDAGINLRAEAAGERGIHMSRLYLALDELTQGELTPQRIGRTLQAFLDSQPEHSDRASLTLSGELLLSRSALLSPQRGWKAYPLRIEATLAGTLTLALTVGVPYSSTCPSSAALSRQLAQQQFQFDFEQAAERVSQRQVSEWLLEQGMPATPHSQRSWAWITVTPRMKGRSNR
;
A
#
# COMPACT_ATOMS: atom_id res chain seq x y z
N MET A 1 -36.23 -20.65 -0.51
CA MET A 1 -36.37 -19.18 -0.51
C MET A 1 -35.08 -18.63 0.07
N SER A 2 -34.19 -18.18 -0.80
CA SER A 2 -32.90 -17.58 -0.43
C SER A 2 -33.17 -16.19 0.13
N ASP A 3 -33.19 -16.09 1.45
CA ASP A 3 -33.24 -14.82 2.17
C ASP A 3 -31.89 -14.12 1.96
N VAL A 4 -31.81 -13.25 0.95
CA VAL A 4 -30.64 -12.41 0.71
C VAL A 4 -30.74 -11.25 1.69
N GLY A 5 -30.34 -11.51 2.93
CA GLY A 5 -30.16 -10.49 3.94
C GLY A 5 -29.09 -9.49 3.47
N LEU A 6 -29.38 -8.21 3.56
CA LEU A 6 -28.37 -7.16 3.45
C LEU A 6 -27.41 -7.30 4.64
N ASP A 7 -26.34 -8.08 4.47
CA ASP A 7 -25.41 -8.39 5.57
C ASP A 7 -24.66 -7.15 6.08
N TRP A 8 -24.47 -6.12 5.24
CA TRP A 8 -23.74 -4.90 5.56
C TRP A 8 -24.36 -3.66 4.93
N VAL A 9 -24.36 -2.57 5.68
CA VAL A 9 -24.84 -1.25 5.24
C VAL A 9 -23.90 -0.16 5.72
N GLY A 10 -23.77 0.92 4.94
CA GLY A 10 -22.82 1.98 5.25
C GLY A 10 -22.64 2.97 4.12
N MET A 11 -21.47 3.60 4.10
CA MET A 11 -21.07 4.61 3.14
C MET A 11 -19.76 4.22 2.47
N GLN A 12 -19.59 4.58 1.20
CA GLN A 12 -18.41 4.24 0.41
C GLN A 12 -17.84 5.48 -0.29
N GLY A 13 -16.53 5.51 -0.47
CA GLY A 13 -15.83 6.54 -1.22
C GLY A 13 -15.84 7.92 -0.58
N ILE A 14 -16.03 8.02 0.74
CA ILE A 14 -15.99 9.31 1.44
C ILE A 14 -14.57 9.86 1.39
N ALA A 15 -14.41 11.09 0.93
CA ALA A 15 -13.12 11.77 0.96
C ALA A 15 -12.91 12.41 2.34
N LEU A 16 -11.83 12.04 3.05
CA LEU A 16 -11.46 12.64 4.32
C LEU A 16 -10.00 13.13 4.31
N PRO A 17 -9.74 14.36 4.82
CA PRO A 17 -8.38 14.84 5.07
C PRO A 17 -7.89 14.26 6.39
N LEU A 18 -7.06 13.22 6.32
CA LEU A 18 -6.49 12.56 7.49
C LEU A 18 -5.04 12.97 7.70
N GLU A 19 -4.51 12.68 8.89
CA GLU A 19 -3.10 12.79 9.20
C GLU A 19 -2.55 11.40 9.56
N LEU A 20 -1.41 11.01 8.99
CA LEU A 20 -0.73 9.74 9.27
C LEU A 20 0.77 9.94 9.34
N ALA A 21 1.40 9.56 10.45
CA ALA A 21 2.83 9.75 10.71
C ALA A 21 3.26 11.22 10.55
N GLY A 22 2.44 12.14 11.09
CA GLY A 22 2.64 13.59 10.98
C GLY A 22 2.51 14.16 9.57
N LYS A 23 1.84 13.47 8.64
CA LYS A 23 1.70 13.88 7.23
C LYS A 23 0.24 13.90 6.80
N PRO A 24 -0.16 14.87 5.96
CA PRO A 24 -1.50 14.86 5.38
C PRO A 24 -1.68 13.66 4.46
N LEU A 25 -2.86 13.06 4.53
CA LEU A 25 -3.31 11.93 3.73
C LEU A 25 -4.71 12.25 3.21
N MET A 26 -4.84 12.44 1.91
CA MET A 26 -6.14 12.53 1.25
C MET A 26 -6.70 11.11 1.11
N ALA A 27 -7.56 10.71 2.04
CA ALA A 27 -8.05 9.34 2.12
C ALA A 27 -9.43 9.19 1.47
N LYS A 28 -9.65 8.05 0.81
CA LYS A 28 -10.96 7.51 0.49
C LYS A 28 -11.34 6.49 1.55
N VAL A 29 -12.55 6.62 2.07
CA VAL A 29 -13.02 5.89 3.24
C VAL A 29 -14.33 5.18 2.93
N ASP A 30 -14.33 3.88 3.19
CA ASP A 30 -15.54 3.06 3.23
C ASP A 30 -15.79 2.68 4.70
N ALA A 31 -17.02 2.86 5.15
CA ALA A 31 -17.41 2.60 6.53
C ALA A 31 -18.76 1.88 6.56
N GLY A 32 -18.88 0.87 7.40
CA GLY A 32 -20.12 0.11 7.46
C GLY A 32 -20.30 -0.65 8.76
N ILE A 33 -21.53 -1.10 8.95
CA ILE A 33 -21.95 -1.95 10.05
C ILE A 33 -22.77 -3.11 9.49
N ASN A 34 -22.75 -4.25 10.17
CA ASN A 34 -23.63 -5.35 9.80
C ASN A 34 -25.07 -5.11 10.30
N LEU A 35 -26.05 -5.75 9.65
CA LEU A 35 -27.42 -5.83 10.15
C LEU A 35 -27.62 -7.16 10.89
N ARG A 36 -28.25 -7.13 12.07
CA ARG A 36 -28.71 -8.33 12.78
C ARG A 36 -30.01 -8.84 12.15
N ALA A 37 -30.18 -10.16 12.08
CA ALA A 37 -31.37 -10.80 11.50
C ALA A 37 -32.69 -10.34 12.16
N GLU A 38 -32.64 -10.06 13.46
CA GLU A 38 -33.77 -9.56 14.26
C GLU A 38 -34.18 -8.13 13.88
N ALA A 39 -33.27 -7.35 13.29
CA ALA A 39 -33.48 -5.98 12.85
C ALA A 39 -33.86 -5.85 11.36
N ALA A 40 -33.91 -6.96 10.61
CA ALA A 40 -34.16 -6.96 9.16
C ALA A 40 -35.56 -6.44 8.77
N GLY A 41 -36.46 -6.25 9.74
CA GLY A 41 -37.78 -5.64 9.56
C GLY A 41 -37.93 -4.21 10.10
N GLU A 42 -36.90 -3.65 10.73
CA GLU A 42 -36.96 -2.33 11.37
C GLU A 42 -36.22 -1.24 10.57
N ARG A 43 -36.60 0.01 10.84
CA ARG A 43 -36.22 1.23 10.10
C ARG A 43 -34.71 1.29 9.86
N GLY A 44 -34.32 1.64 8.63
CA GLY A 44 -32.93 1.62 8.16
C GLY A 44 -31.92 2.44 8.98
N ILE A 45 -30.63 2.25 8.69
CA ILE A 45 -29.55 2.84 9.50
C ILE A 45 -29.44 4.38 9.38
N HIS A 46 -29.00 5.02 10.46
CA HIS A 46 -28.68 6.45 10.48
C HIS A 46 -27.27 6.71 9.95
N MET A 47 -27.11 6.73 8.63
CA MET A 47 -25.80 6.96 7.97
C MET A 47 -25.08 8.24 8.42
N SER A 48 -25.82 9.31 8.73
CA SER A 48 -25.24 10.56 9.23
C SER A 48 -24.47 10.39 10.55
N ARG A 49 -24.87 9.45 11.42
CA ARG A 49 -24.15 9.17 12.67
C ARG A 49 -22.80 8.51 12.40
N LEU A 50 -22.75 7.59 11.43
CA LEU A 50 -21.50 7.00 10.97
C LEU A 50 -20.57 8.10 10.40
N TYR A 51 -21.11 9.06 9.67
CA TYR A 51 -20.33 10.17 9.10
C TYR A 51 -19.74 11.06 10.19
N LEU A 52 -20.51 11.44 11.21
CA LEU A 52 -19.99 12.26 12.32
C LEU A 52 -18.86 11.54 13.07
N ALA A 53 -19.01 10.23 13.33
CA ALA A 53 -17.95 9.45 13.96
C ALA A 53 -16.69 9.28 13.08
N LEU A 54 -16.84 9.31 11.74
CA LEU A 54 -15.71 9.38 10.81
C LEU A 54 -15.03 10.75 10.81
N ASP A 55 -15.81 11.83 10.83
CA ASP A 55 -15.30 13.20 10.76
C ASP A 55 -14.38 13.51 11.95
N GLU A 56 -14.65 12.92 13.11
CA GLU A 56 -13.76 12.98 14.29
C GLU A 56 -12.33 12.47 14.01
N LEU A 57 -12.11 11.61 12.99
CA LEU A 57 -10.76 11.18 12.60
C LEU A 57 -9.93 12.33 12.00
N THR A 58 -10.57 13.35 11.43
CA THR A 58 -9.90 14.53 10.84
C THR A 58 -9.23 15.42 11.91
N GLN A 59 -9.63 15.30 13.17
CA GLN A 59 -9.18 16.16 14.28
C GLN A 59 -7.83 15.72 14.90
N GLY A 60 -6.98 15.02 14.15
CA GLY A 60 -5.62 14.66 14.59
C GLY A 60 -5.01 13.47 13.86
N GLU A 61 -3.90 12.95 14.39
CA GLU A 61 -3.18 11.80 13.80
C GLU A 61 -3.96 10.48 13.91
N LEU A 62 -4.07 9.77 12.79
CA LEU A 62 -4.67 8.46 12.68
C LEU A 62 -3.85 7.43 13.45
N THR A 63 -4.49 6.79 14.43
CA THR A 63 -3.88 5.78 15.28
C THR A 63 -4.81 4.57 15.42
N PRO A 64 -4.28 3.36 15.71
CA PRO A 64 -5.11 2.19 16.01
C PRO A 64 -6.19 2.45 17.07
N GLN A 65 -5.86 3.25 18.09
CA GLN A 65 -6.78 3.59 19.17
C GLN A 65 -7.93 4.47 18.69
N ARG A 66 -7.67 5.47 17.83
CA ARG A 66 -8.72 6.32 17.26
C ARG A 66 -9.60 5.55 16.28
N ILE A 67 -9.01 4.69 15.44
CA ILE A 67 -9.77 3.79 14.57
C ILE A 67 -10.70 2.90 15.40
N GLY A 68 -10.18 2.27 16.46
CA GLY A 68 -10.98 1.44 17.36
C GLY A 68 -12.13 2.20 18.02
N ARG A 69 -11.89 3.45 18.47
CA ARG A 69 -12.94 4.32 19.03
C ARG A 69 -14.01 4.68 18.00
N THR A 70 -13.61 5.00 16.77
CA THR A 70 -14.56 5.29 15.68
C THR A 70 -15.44 4.08 15.38
N LEU A 71 -14.86 2.88 15.29
CA LEU A 71 -15.61 1.64 15.08
C LEU A 71 -16.56 1.35 16.26
N GLN A 72 -16.12 1.59 17.50
CA GLN A 72 -17.00 1.45 18.67
C GLN A 72 -18.15 2.47 18.61
N ALA A 73 -17.89 3.72 18.24
CA ALA A 73 -18.91 4.75 18.07
C ALA A 73 -19.94 4.37 16.99
N PHE A 74 -19.53 3.67 15.92
CA PHE A 74 -20.48 3.14 14.95
C PHE A 74 -21.48 2.18 15.59
N LEU A 75 -20.98 1.21 16.38
CA LEU A 75 -21.82 0.25 17.09
C LEU A 75 -22.71 0.92 18.15
N ASP A 76 -22.14 1.83 18.94
CA ASP A 76 -22.87 2.55 19.99
C ASP A 76 -23.96 3.45 19.41
N SER A 77 -23.80 3.93 18.18
CA SER A 77 -24.81 4.73 17.49
C SER A 77 -26.00 3.92 16.98
N GLN A 78 -25.85 2.58 16.94
CA GLN A 78 -26.79 1.59 16.36
C GLN A 78 -26.85 0.28 17.19
N PRO A 79 -27.05 0.35 18.51
CA PRO A 79 -26.81 -0.77 19.42
C PRO A 79 -27.76 -1.96 19.21
N GLU A 80 -28.97 -1.69 18.72
CA GLU A 80 -30.01 -2.69 18.49
C GLU A 80 -29.86 -3.41 17.13
N HIS A 81 -29.03 -2.87 16.23
CA HIS A 81 -29.01 -3.30 14.83
C HIS A 81 -27.69 -3.96 14.41
N SER A 82 -26.60 -3.78 15.15
CA SER A 82 -25.27 -4.23 14.74
C SER A 82 -24.40 -4.74 15.89
N ASP A 83 -23.53 -5.69 15.61
CA ASP A 83 -22.46 -6.16 16.50
C ASP A 83 -21.06 -6.10 15.88
N ARG A 84 -20.97 -5.71 14.61
CA ARG A 84 -19.73 -5.65 13.83
C ARG A 84 -19.67 -4.38 13.01
N ALA A 85 -18.54 -3.69 13.11
CA ALA A 85 -18.25 -2.47 12.37
C ALA A 85 -16.99 -2.65 11.53
N SER A 86 -16.95 -2.03 10.34
CA SER A 86 -15.81 -2.06 9.44
C SER A 86 -15.45 -0.65 8.95
N LEU A 87 -14.16 -0.46 8.72
CA LEU A 87 -13.58 0.76 8.18
C LEU A 87 -12.44 0.39 7.23
N THR A 88 -12.53 0.83 5.99
CA THR A 88 -11.45 0.72 5.00
C THR A 88 -11.02 2.11 4.58
N LEU A 89 -9.74 2.41 4.78
CA LEU A 89 -9.11 3.66 4.39
C LEU A 89 -8.13 3.37 3.26
N SER A 90 -8.10 4.20 2.23
CA SER A 90 -7.09 4.11 1.16
C SER A 90 -6.61 5.49 0.74
N GLY A 91 -5.34 5.60 0.38
CA GLY A 91 -4.74 6.86 -0.05
C GLY A 91 -3.28 6.68 -0.39
N GLU A 92 -2.57 7.78 -0.65
CA GLU A 92 -1.15 7.77 -0.95
C GLU A 92 -0.38 8.64 0.04
N LEU A 93 0.63 8.05 0.70
CA LEU A 93 1.52 8.79 1.59
C LEU A 93 2.72 9.31 0.81
N LEU A 94 2.94 10.63 0.83
CA LEU A 94 4.08 11.26 0.18
C LEU A 94 5.30 11.24 1.10
N LEU A 95 6.39 10.60 0.66
CA LEU A 95 7.66 10.55 1.40
C LEU A 95 8.81 11.13 0.56
N SER A 96 9.67 11.91 1.22
CA SER A 96 10.88 12.46 0.62
C SER A 96 12.03 11.46 0.66
N ARG A 97 12.60 11.15 -0.51
CA ARG A 97 13.73 10.23 -0.69
C ARG A 97 14.97 10.98 -1.18
N SER A 98 16.11 10.70 -0.57
CA SER A 98 17.40 11.21 -1.03
C SER A 98 17.79 10.60 -2.38
N ALA A 99 18.46 11.39 -3.22
CA ALA A 99 19.13 10.89 -4.41
C ALA A 99 20.34 10.01 -4.04
N LEU A 100 20.72 9.08 -4.92
CA LEU A 100 21.80 8.13 -4.64
C LEU A 100 23.20 8.78 -4.68
N LEU A 101 23.40 9.74 -5.58
CA LEU A 101 24.72 10.31 -5.89
C LEU A 101 24.83 11.82 -5.66
N SER A 102 23.74 12.47 -5.22
CA SER A 102 23.69 13.92 -5.06
C SER A 102 22.97 14.30 -3.76
N PRO A 103 23.17 15.51 -3.22
CA PRO A 103 22.50 15.97 -2.01
C PRO A 103 21.00 16.28 -2.21
N GLN A 104 20.46 16.05 -3.40
CA GLN A 104 19.07 16.38 -3.74
C GLN A 104 18.08 15.35 -3.17
N ARG A 105 16.81 15.75 -3.06
CA ARG A 105 15.71 14.90 -2.61
C ARG A 105 14.53 14.98 -3.58
N GLY A 106 13.79 13.89 -3.71
CA GLY A 106 12.56 13.81 -4.51
C GLY A 106 11.40 13.23 -3.70
N TRP A 107 10.17 13.57 -4.10
CA TRP A 107 8.97 13.02 -3.49
C TRP A 107 8.53 11.75 -4.21
N LYS A 108 8.08 10.76 -3.43
CA LYS A 108 7.45 9.54 -3.93
C LYS A 108 6.13 9.29 -3.21
N ALA A 109 5.13 8.90 -3.99
CA ALA A 109 3.84 8.44 -3.48
C ALA A 109 3.90 6.95 -3.16
N TYR A 110 3.37 6.59 -2.00
CA TYR A 110 3.24 5.22 -1.53
C TYR A 110 1.76 4.94 -1.28
N PRO A 111 1.07 4.21 -2.18
CA PRO A 111 -0.30 3.82 -1.95
C PRO A 111 -0.38 2.92 -0.73
N LEU A 112 -1.37 3.16 0.11
CA LEU A 112 -1.66 2.39 1.30
C LEU A 112 -3.15 2.10 1.41
N ARG A 113 -3.46 1.03 2.12
CA ARG A 113 -4.80 0.66 2.54
C ARG A 113 -4.76 0.23 4.00
N ILE A 114 -5.67 0.74 4.82
CA ILE A 114 -5.89 0.27 6.19
C ILE A 114 -7.28 -0.35 6.23
N GLU A 115 -7.35 -1.62 6.60
CA GLU A 115 -8.59 -2.37 6.80
C GLU A 115 -8.74 -2.63 8.29
N ALA A 116 -9.88 -2.24 8.85
CA ALA A 116 -10.18 -2.39 10.27
C ALA A 116 -11.56 -3.01 10.45
N THR A 117 -11.68 -3.91 11.41
CA THR A 117 -12.96 -4.50 11.81
C THR A 117 -13.02 -4.60 13.33
N LEU A 118 -14.16 -4.25 13.89
CA LEU A 118 -14.46 -4.47 15.30
C LEU A 118 -15.57 -5.52 15.37
N ALA A 119 -15.22 -6.72 15.87
CA ALA A 119 -16.14 -7.83 16.07
C ALA A 119 -15.76 -8.52 17.39
N GLY A 120 -16.21 -7.96 18.52
CA GLY A 120 -15.72 -8.29 19.86
C GLY A 120 -14.27 -7.81 20.13
N THR A 121 -13.36 -8.00 19.19
CA THR A 121 -11.99 -7.48 19.21
C THR A 121 -11.68 -6.69 17.96
N LEU A 122 -10.79 -5.70 18.09
CA LEU A 122 -10.29 -4.90 16.97
C LEU A 122 -9.26 -5.69 16.17
N THR A 123 -9.51 -5.87 14.88
CA THR A 123 -8.54 -6.32 13.89
C THR A 123 -8.15 -5.16 12.98
N LEU A 124 -6.87 -5.09 12.62
CA LEU A 124 -6.29 -4.05 11.79
C LEU A 124 -5.29 -4.69 10.83
N ALA A 125 -5.34 -4.32 9.56
CA ALA A 125 -4.35 -4.66 8.56
C ALA A 125 -3.93 -3.39 7.81
N LEU A 126 -2.62 -3.17 7.69
CA LEU A 126 -2.03 -2.12 6.87
C LEU A 126 -1.38 -2.77 5.66
N THR A 127 -1.83 -2.41 4.47
CA THR A 127 -1.23 -2.80 3.19
C THR A 127 -0.54 -1.59 2.57
N VAL A 128 0.70 -1.73 2.13
CA VAL A 128 1.47 -0.66 1.47
C VAL A 128 2.07 -1.17 0.16
N GLY A 129 1.97 -0.36 -0.89
CA GLY A 129 2.65 -0.59 -2.16
C GLY A 129 4.00 0.13 -2.20
N VAL A 130 5.07 -0.63 -2.42
CA VAL A 130 6.43 -0.10 -2.60
C VAL A 130 6.83 -0.24 -4.07
N PRO A 131 6.96 0.87 -4.82
CA PRO A 131 7.37 0.80 -6.21
C PRO A 131 8.88 0.55 -6.29
N TYR A 132 9.28 -0.38 -7.16
CA TYR A 132 10.68 -0.68 -7.45
C TYR A 132 10.88 -0.90 -8.94
N SER A 133 12.14 -0.80 -9.38
CA SER A 133 12.53 -1.18 -10.74
C SER A 133 13.01 -2.62 -10.72
N SER A 134 12.40 -3.46 -11.54
CA SER A 134 12.86 -4.84 -11.76
C SER A 134 13.51 -4.96 -13.12
N THR A 135 14.54 -5.79 -13.21
CA THR A 135 15.23 -6.15 -14.45
C THR A 135 15.03 -7.64 -14.68
N CYS A 136 14.64 -8.05 -15.89
CA CYS A 136 14.39 -9.46 -16.19
C CYS A 136 15.70 -10.26 -16.21
N PRO A 137 15.81 -11.36 -15.45
CA PRO A 137 17.02 -12.17 -15.42
C PRO A 137 17.42 -12.72 -16.80
N SER A 138 16.44 -13.13 -17.61
CA SER A 138 16.68 -13.67 -18.95
C SER A 138 17.20 -12.62 -19.93
N SER A 139 16.67 -11.39 -19.88
CA SER A 139 17.16 -10.31 -20.73
C SER A 139 18.54 -9.83 -20.30
N ALA A 140 18.83 -9.85 -18.99
CA ALA A 140 20.16 -9.58 -18.47
C ALA A 140 21.19 -10.65 -18.89
N ALA A 141 20.79 -11.92 -18.91
CA ALA A 141 21.63 -13.00 -19.41
C ALA A 141 21.92 -12.86 -20.91
N LEU A 142 20.90 -12.57 -21.72
CA LEU A 142 21.05 -12.35 -23.16
C LEU A 142 21.94 -11.15 -23.48
N SER A 143 21.78 -10.04 -22.75
CA SER A 143 22.67 -8.87 -22.87
C SER A 143 24.14 -9.23 -22.67
N ARG A 144 24.45 -10.06 -21.66
CA ARG A 144 25.82 -10.56 -21.44
C ARG A 144 26.31 -11.48 -22.57
N GLN A 145 25.44 -12.32 -23.12
CA GLN A 145 25.80 -13.17 -24.27
C GLN A 145 26.12 -12.34 -25.51
N LEU A 146 25.33 -11.29 -25.78
CA LEU A 146 25.59 -10.36 -26.88
C LEU A 146 26.90 -9.58 -26.66
N ALA A 147 27.18 -9.16 -25.43
CA ALA A 147 28.47 -8.54 -25.09
C ALA A 147 29.66 -9.48 -25.39
N GLN A 148 29.52 -10.76 -25.04
CA GLN A 148 30.54 -11.77 -25.35
C GLN A 148 30.74 -11.97 -26.86
N GLN A 149 29.65 -12.07 -27.62
CA GLN A 149 29.70 -12.23 -29.08
C GLN A 149 30.32 -11.00 -29.76
N GLN A 150 29.94 -9.80 -29.33
CA GLN A 150 30.51 -8.56 -29.86
C GLN A 150 32.00 -8.45 -29.56
N PHE A 151 32.43 -8.80 -28.34
CA PHE A 151 33.84 -8.84 -27.99
C PHE A 151 34.64 -9.80 -28.89
N GLN A 152 34.11 -11.01 -29.13
CA GLN A 152 34.76 -11.97 -30.02
C GLN A 152 34.89 -11.43 -31.45
N PHE A 153 33.85 -10.77 -31.96
CA PHE A 153 33.86 -10.15 -33.28
C PHE A 153 34.88 -8.99 -33.37
N ASP A 154 34.86 -8.05 -32.42
CA ASP A 154 35.71 -6.86 -32.44
C ASP A 154 37.22 -7.21 -32.33
N PHE A 155 37.54 -8.31 -31.65
CA PHE A 155 38.91 -8.79 -31.46
C PHE A 155 39.28 -9.99 -32.34
N GLU A 156 38.44 -10.38 -33.32
CA GLU A 156 38.68 -11.54 -34.19
C GLU A 156 40.01 -11.44 -34.96
N GLN A 157 40.38 -10.22 -35.37
CA GLN A 157 41.63 -9.93 -36.09
C GLN A 157 42.72 -9.31 -35.20
N ALA A 158 42.49 -9.22 -33.88
CA ALA A 158 43.47 -8.67 -32.96
C ALA A 158 44.67 -9.62 -32.78
N ALA A 159 45.80 -9.07 -32.34
CA ALA A 159 46.94 -9.89 -31.91
C ALA A 159 46.53 -10.88 -30.80
N GLU A 160 47.21 -12.02 -30.68
CA GLU A 160 46.93 -13.09 -29.70
C GLU A 160 46.76 -12.61 -28.24
N ARG A 161 47.22 -11.39 -27.90
CA ARG A 161 47.09 -10.80 -26.56
C ARG A 161 46.38 -9.46 -26.63
N VAL A 162 45.26 -9.37 -25.93
CA VAL A 162 44.57 -8.10 -25.65
C VAL A 162 45.10 -7.53 -24.33
N SER A 163 45.53 -6.26 -24.31
CA SER A 163 46.00 -5.62 -23.09
C SER A 163 44.84 -5.24 -22.16
N GLN A 164 45.11 -5.14 -20.85
CA GLN A 164 44.11 -4.69 -19.87
C GLN A 164 43.49 -3.33 -20.25
N ARG A 165 44.31 -2.40 -20.77
CA ARG A 165 43.85 -1.08 -21.20
C ARG A 165 42.81 -1.17 -22.31
N GLN A 166 43.06 -1.98 -23.34
CA GLN A 166 42.13 -2.18 -24.45
C GLN A 166 40.82 -2.80 -23.99
N VAL A 167 40.86 -3.76 -23.05
CA VAL A 167 39.63 -4.34 -22.47
C VAL A 167 38.87 -3.29 -21.67
N SER A 168 39.55 -2.47 -20.85
CA SER A 168 38.89 -1.42 -20.07
C SER A 168 38.27 -0.33 -20.93
N GLU A 169 38.96 0.11 -21.99
CA GLU A 169 38.42 1.07 -22.97
C GLU A 169 37.21 0.48 -23.70
N TRP A 170 37.29 -0.77 -24.16
CA TRP A 170 36.16 -1.45 -24.80
C TRP A 170 34.97 -1.63 -23.85
N LEU A 171 35.19 -1.97 -22.58
CA LEU A 171 34.09 -2.08 -21.61
C LEU A 171 33.40 -0.73 -21.35
N LEU A 172 34.14 0.37 -21.40
CA LEU A 172 33.60 1.70 -21.20
C LEU A 172 32.78 2.18 -22.40
N GLU A 173 33.24 1.86 -23.62
CA GLU A 173 32.58 2.26 -24.87
C GLU A 173 31.44 1.32 -25.28
N GLN A 174 31.64 0.01 -25.16
CA GLN A 174 30.80 -1.06 -25.73
C GLN A 174 30.29 -2.07 -24.71
N GLY A 175 30.74 -2.05 -23.45
CA GLY A 175 30.61 -3.15 -22.48
C GLY A 175 29.19 -3.62 -22.13
N MET A 176 28.15 -2.92 -22.60
CA MET A 176 26.78 -3.44 -22.64
C MET A 176 26.11 -3.05 -23.97
N PRO A 177 26.32 -3.80 -25.07
CA PRO A 177 25.79 -3.44 -26.39
C PRO A 177 24.27 -3.57 -26.45
N ALA A 178 23.67 -4.33 -25.53
CA ALA A 178 22.23 -4.38 -25.32
C ALA A 178 21.92 -4.07 -23.85
N THR A 179 21.00 -3.15 -23.59
CA THR A 179 20.53 -2.87 -22.22
C THR A 179 19.41 -3.84 -21.85
N PRO A 180 19.51 -4.57 -20.73
CA PRO A 180 18.42 -5.42 -20.24
C PRO A 180 17.16 -4.60 -20.00
N HIS A 181 16.02 -5.04 -20.52
CA HIS A 181 14.77 -4.33 -20.27
C HIS A 181 14.47 -4.31 -18.76
N SER A 182 14.04 -3.15 -18.29
CA SER A 182 13.64 -2.91 -16.91
C SER A 182 12.24 -2.31 -16.89
N GLN A 183 11.47 -2.64 -15.86
CA GLN A 183 10.08 -2.20 -15.73
C GLN A 183 9.79 -1.76 -14.31
N ARG A 184 8.74 -0.95 -14.15
CA ARG A 184 8.21 -0.59 -12.84
C ARG A 184 7.40 -1.77 -12.29
N SER A 185 7.70 -2.16 -11.07
CA SER A 185 7.02 -3.21 -10.33
C SER A 185 6.61 -2.72 -8.95
N TRP A 186 5.71 -3.46 -8.30
CA TRP A 186 5.18 -3.15 -6.98
C TRP A 186 5.38 -4.33 -6.04
N ALA A 187 5.92 -4.06 -4.86
CA ALA A 187 5.87 -4.99 -3.74
C ALA A 187 4.73 -4.56 -2.82
N TRP A 188 3.71 -5.40 -2.68
CA TRP A 188 2.60 -5.17 -1.76
C TRP A 188 2.88 -5.92 -0.46
N ILE A 189 2.92 -5.18 0.64
CA ILE A 189 3.24 -5.71 1.96
C ILE A 189 2.05 -5.44 2.86
N THR A 190 1.53 -6.50 3.49
CA THR A 190 0.45 -6.41 4.48
C THR A 190 0.98 -6.77 5.86
N VAL A 191 0.71 -5.93 6.84
CA VAL A 191 1.08 -6.13 8.24
C VAL A 191 -0.17 -6.06 9.11
N THR A 192 -0.35 -7.06 9.96
CA THR A 192 -1.44 -7.12 10.95
C THR A 192 -0.83 -6.96 12.34
N PRO A 193 -0.89 -5.76 12.96
CA PRO A 193 -0.38 -5.58 14.31
C PRO A 193 -1.19 -6.41 15.32
N ARG A 194 -0.49 -7.07 16.25
CA ARG A 194 -1.15 -7.69 17.41
C ARG A 194 -1.56 -6.60 18.39
N MET A 195 -2.87 -6.41 18.56
CA MET A 195 -3.41 -5.53 19.58
C MET A 195 -3.18 -6.17 20.95
N LYS A 196 -2.25 -5.63 21.76
CA LYS A 196 -2.12 -6.06 23.16
C LYS A 196 -3.36 -5.58 23.90
N GLY A 197 -4.15 -6.52 24.42
CA GLY A 197 -5.26 -6.21 25.33
C GLY A 197 -4.74 -5.37 26.49
N ARG A 198 -5.42 -4.26 26.77
CA ARG A 198 -5.21 -3.51 28.01
C ARG A 198 -5.58 -4.47 29.15
N SER A 199 -4.58 -5.05 29.80
CA SER A 199 -4.75 -5.61 31.14
C SER A 199 -5.10 -4.43 32.03
N ASN A 200 -6.35 -4.36 32.48
CA ASN A 200 -6.75 -3.47 33.55
C ASN A 200 -5.87 -3.80 34.76
N ARG A 201 -5.04 -2.85 35.20
CA ARG A 201 -4.51 -2.77 36.56
C ARG A 201 -4.91 -1.41 37.10
#